data_AF-A0A831KNQ8-F1
#
_entry.id   AF-A0A831KNQ8-F1
#
_cell.length_a   1.000
_cell.length_b   1.000
_cell.length_c   1.000
_cell.angle_alpha   90.00
_cell.angle_beta   90.00
_cell.angle_gamma   90.00
#
_symmetry.space_group_name_H-M   'P 1'
#
loop_
_entity.id
_entity.type
_entity.pdbx_description
1 polymer ?
#
loop_
_entity_poly.entity_id
_entity_poly.type
_entity_poly.pdbx_seq_one_letter_code
_entity_poly.pdbx_strand_id
1 'polypeptide(L)' 'MSGNPPRTTPRATPQRTCLGFDYGLRRIGVAVGETLTGSARPLQTVAARDGEPDWDALGGLIRSWEPDAL' A
#
# COMPACT_ATOMS: atom_id res chain seq x y z
N MET A 1 -46.46 12.75 15.86
CA MET A 1 -45.25 13.22 15.16
C MET A 1 -44.11 12.29 15.55
N SER A 2 -43.87 11.22 14.79
CA SER A 2 -42.77 10.29 15.08
C SER A 2 -41.63 10.62 14.12
N GLY A 3 -40.61 11.32 14.62
CA GLY A 3 -39.39 11.61 13.87
C GLY A 3 -38.56 10.34 13.79
N ASN A 4 -38.33 9.85 12.58
CA ASN A 4 -37.44 8.71 12.33
C ASN A 4 -35.99 9.14 12.68
N PRO A 5 -35.21 8.35 13.44
CA PRO A 5 -33.82 8.71 13.73
C PRO A 5 -32.97 8.75 12.43
N PRO A 6 -31.88 9.54 12.39
CA PRO A 6 -31.00 9.56 11.24
C PRO A 6 -30.37 8.18 11.05
N ARG A 7 -30.54 7.60 9.85
CA ARG A 7 -29.75 6.43 9.43
C ARG A 7 -28.29 6.86 9.45
N THR A 8 -27.51 6.30 10.37
CA THR A 8 -26.05 6.35 10.31
C THR A 8 -25.63 5.52 9.10
N THR A 9 -25.40 6.19 7.97
CA THR A 9 -24.68 5.59 6.84
C THR A 9 -23.32 5.11 7.37
N PRO A 10 -22.97 3.81 7.19
CA PRO A 10 -21.61 3.36 7.47
C PRO A 10 -20.67 4.27 6.69
N ARG A 11 -19.68 4.86 7.38
CA ARG A 11 -18.63 5.62 6.70
C ARG A 11 -17.95 4.64 5.75
N ALA A 12 -18.07 4.86 4.44
CA ALA A 12 -17.33 4.10 3.46
C ALA A 12 -15.85 4.12 3.87
N THR A 13 -15.25 2.95 4.06
CA THR A 13 -13.83 2.87 4.34
C THR A 13 -13.13 3.53 3.16
N PRO A 14 -12.33 4.60 3.36
CA PRO A 14 -11.61 5.20 2.25
C PRO A 14 -10.75 4.11 1.60
N GLN A 15 -10.90 3.94 0.28
CA GLN A 15 -10.06 3.04 -0.50
C GLN A 15 -8.65 3.60 -0.45
N ARG A 16 -7.79 2.93 0.30
CA ARG A 16 -6.40 3.30 0.48
C ARG A 16 -5.50 2.19 -0.01
N THR A 17 -4.42 2.57 -0.64
CA THR A 17 -3.35 1.67 -1.05
C THR A 17 -2.14 1.89 -0.16
N CYS A 18 -1.47 0.80 0.21
CA CYS A 18 -0.20 0.86 0.92
C CYS A 18 0.84 0.09 0.12
N LEU A 19 2.08 0.57 0.08
CA LEU A 19 3.21 -0.29 -0.29
C LEU A 19 3.82 -0.88 0.97
N GLY A 20 4.29 -2.12 0.90
CA GLY A 20 5.03 -2.78 1.97
C GLY A 20 6.37 -3.28 1.44
N PHE A 21 7.42 -3.11 2.23
CA PHE A 21 8.80 -3.43 1.84
C PHE A 21 9.40 -4.48 2.79
N ASP A 22 9.90 -5.58 2.21
CA ASP A 22 10.66 -6.61 2.90
C ASP A 22 12.15 -6.43 2.59
N TYR A 23 12.89 -5.87 3.54
CA TYR A 23 14.29 -5.50 3.36
C TYR A 23 15.22 -6.72 3.34
N GLY A 24 16.13 -6.75 2.37
CA GLY A 24 17.20 -7.74 2.33
C GLY A 24 18.45 -7.21 1.65
N LEU A 25 19.61 -7.74 2.06
CA LEU A 25 20.93 -7.27 1.59
C LEU A 25 21.14 -7.41 0.07
N ARG A 26 20.45 -8.35 -0.56
CA ARG A 26 20.54 -8.63 -2.00
C ARG A 26 19.29 -8.26 -2.79
N ARG A 27 18.16 -8.13 -2.09
CA ARG A 27 16.85 -7.92 -2.70
C ARG A 27 15.89 -7.32 -1.69
N ILE A 28 15.01 -6.44 -2.15
CA ILE A 28 13.87 -5.93 -1.38
C ILE A 28 12.59 -6.44 -2.03
N GLY A 29 11.77 -7.18 -1.28
CA GLY A 29 10.43 -7.53 -1.72
C GLY A 29 9.50 -6.32 -1.60
N VAL A 30 8.65 -6.08 -2.60
CA VAL A 30 7.63 -5.02 -2.57
C VAL A 30 6.26 -5.65 -2.78
N ALA A 31 5.31 -5.31 -1.92
CA ALA A 31 3.90 -5.70 -2.02
C ALA A 31 3.00 -4.46 -2.02
N VAL A 32 1.80 -4.60 -2.57
CA VAL A 32 0.74 -3.59 -2.45
C VAL A 32 -0.42 -4.16 -1.66
N GLY A 33 -0.95 -3.38 -0.71
CA GLY A 33 -2.12 -3.70 0.10
C GLY A 33 -3.27 -2.74 -0.17
N GLU A 34 -4.50 -3.23 -0.08
CA GLU A 34 -5.73 -2.45 -0.30
C GLU A 34 -6.68 -2.59 0.89
N THR A 35 -7.05 -1.45 1.50
CA THR A 35 -7.93 -1.46 2.67
C THR A 35 -9.37 -1.87 2.37
N LEU A 36 -9.82 -1.67 1.12
CA LEU A 36 -11.18 -2.01 0.70
C LEU A 36 -11.41 -3.53 0.69
N THR A 37 -10.44 -4.28 0.15
CA THR A 37 -10.50 -5.74 0.06
C THR A 37 -9.85 -6.43 1.26
N GLY A 38 -9.07 -5.70 2.05
CA GLY A 38 -8.28 -6.26 3.15
C GLY A 38 -7.20 -7.22 2.67
N SER A 39 -6.78 -7.10 1.40
CA SER A 39 -5.86 -8.02 0.75
C SER A 39 -4.54 -7.33 0.42
N ALA A 40 -3.51 -8.15 0.21
CA ALA A 40 -2.22 -7.71 -0.29
C ALA A 40 -1.70 -8.70 -1.33
N ARG A 41 -0.91 -8.20 -2.28
CA ARG A 41 -0.28 -9.03 -3.31
C ARG A 41 1.16 -8.59 -3.57
N PRO A 42 2.05 -9.51 -3.99
CA PRO A 42 3.39 -9.14 -4.42
C PRO A 42 3.30 -8.23 -5.64
N LEU A 43 4.20 -7.24 -5.69
CA LEU A 43 4.32 -6.30 -6.79
C LEU A 43 5.59 -6.54 -7.58
N GLN A 44 6.76 -6.46 -6.92
CA GLN A 44 8.06 -6.62 -7.55
C GLN A 44 9.13 -6.94 -6.51
N THR A 45 10.26 -7.50 -6.93
CA THR A 45 11.49 -7.51 -6.12
C THR A 45 12.48 -6.50 -6.70
N VAL A 46 13.00 -5.61 -5.86
CA VAL A 46 14.03 -4.63 -6.23
C VAL A 46 15.40 -5.17 -5.86
N ALA A 47 16.39 -5.02 -6.74
CA ALA A 47 17.75 -5.45 -6.44
C ALA A 47 18.36 -4.58 -5.34
N ALA A 48 19.16 -5.19 -4.48
CA ALA A 48 19.98 -4.48 -3.51
C ALA A 48 21.42 -5.01 -3.53
N ARG A 49 22.39 -4.16 -3.16
CA ARG A 49 23.80 -4.51 -3.02
C ARG A 49 24.26 -4.10 -1.62
N ASP A 50 24.57 -5.08 -0.79
CA ASP A 50 24.94 -4.87 0.61
C ASP A 50 23.92 -4.02 1.40
N GLY A 51 22.64 -4.21 1.07
CA GLY A 51 21.54 -3.47 1.71
C GLY A 51 21.20 -2.14 1.06
N GLU A 52 21.97 -1.69 0.06
CA GLU A 52 21.66 -0.51 -0.73
C GLU A 52 20.70 -0.89 -1.88
N PRO A 53 19.44 -0.45 -1.87
CA PRO A 53 18.51 -0.76 -2.94
C PRO A 53 18.74 0.08 -4.18
N ASP A 54 18.22 -0.40 -5.31
CA ASP A 54 17.97 0.45 -6.46
C ASP A 54 16.87 1.48 -6.13
N TRP A 55 17.31 2.68 -5.70
CA TRP A 55 16.42 3.79 -5.32
C TRP A 55 15.59 4.33 -6.47
N ASP A 56 16.09 4.26 -7.70
CA ASP A 56 15.33 4.70 -8.88
C ASP A 56 14.14 3.77 -9.11
N ALA A 57 14.34 2.47 -8.97
CA ALA A 57 13.27 1.48 -9.04
C ALA A 57 12.23 1.68 -7.91
N LEU A 58 12.66 1.85 -6.65
CA LEU A 58 11.75 2.11 -5.53
C LEU A 58 10.96 3.41 -5.71
N GLY A 59 11.65 4.50 -6.09
CA GLY A 59 11.02 5.78 -6.36
C GLY A 59 10.02 5.70 -7.51
N GLY A 60 10.33 4.91 -8.54
CA GLY A 60 9.41 4.62 -9.64
C GLY A 60 8.13 3.92 -9.16
N LEU A 61 8.25 2.93 -8.28
CA LEU A 61 7.09 2.23 -7.70
C LEU A 61 6.24 3.17 -6.85
N ILE A 62 6.84 4.00 -5.99
CA ILE A 62 6.11 4.97 -5.16
C ILE A 62 5.35 5.96 -6.03
N ARG A 63 5.99 6.53 -7.07
CA ARG A 63 5.33 7.47 -8.00
C ARG A 63 4.23 6.83 -8.83
N SER A 64 4.36 5.55 -9.17
CA SER A 64 3.36 4.87 -10.02
C SER A 64 2.13 4.42 -9.23
N TRP A 65 2.31 4.09 -7.95
CA TRP A 65 1.24 3.59 -7.09
C TRP A 65 0.59 4.68 -6.24
N GLU A 66 1.27 5.81 -6.04
CA GLU A 66 0.83 6.94 -5.21
C GLU A 66 0.17 6.47 -3.89
N PRO A 67 0.85 5.61 -3.11
CA PRO A 67 0.20 4.97 -1.98
C PRO A 67 -0.09 5.98 -0.85
N ASP A 68 -1.15 5.72 -0.10
CA ASP A 68 -1.49 6.48 1.10
C ASP A 68 -0.50 6.23 2.26
N ALA A 69 0.21 5.10 2.23
CA ALA A 69 1.21 4.72 3.23
C ALA A 69 2.31 3.80 2.64
N LEU A 70 3.46 3.75 3.33
CA LEU A 70 4.63 2.94 3.01
C LEU A 70 4.99 2.02 4.19
#